data_AF-A0A2J8Q5H1-F1
#
_entry.id   AF-A0A2J8Q5H1-F1
#
_cell.length_a   1.000
_cell.length_b   1.000
_cell.length_c   1.000
_cell.angle_alpha   90.00
_cell.angle_beta   90.00
_cell.angle_gamma   90.00
#
_symmetry.space_group_name_H-M   'P 1'
#
loop_
_entity.id
_entity.type
_entity.pdbx_description
1 polymer ?
#
loop_
_entity_poly.entity_id
_entity_poly.type
_entity_poly.pdbx_seq_one_letter_code
_entity_poly.pdbx_strand_id
1 'polypeptide(L)'
;HFPAIQYAVLYTLYSHCTRHDHFISSSLSSSSPSLFDGAVISTVTTATKKHFSIILNLLGILLKKDNLNQDTRKLLMTWALEVAVLMKKSETYAPLFSLPSFHKFCKGLLANTLVEDVNICLQACSSLHALSSSLPDDLLQRCVDVCRVQLVHSGTRIRQAFGKLLKSIPLDVVLSNNNHTEIQEISLALRSHMSKAPSNTFHPQDFSDVISFILYGNSHRTGKDNWLERLFYSCQRLDKRDQSTIPRNLLKTDAVLWQWAIWEAAQFTVLSKLRTPLGRAQDTFQTIEGIIRSLAAHTLNPDQDVSQWTTADNDEGHGH
;
A
#
# COMPACT_ATOMS: atom_id res chain seq x y z
N HIS A 1 -5.59 -6.14 27.24
CA HIS A 1 -5.06 -7.12 28.21
C HIS A 1 -5.49 -8.56 27.93
N PHE A 2 -6.76 -8.85 27.61
CA PHE A 2 -7.21 -10.23 27.34
C PHE A 2 -7.73 -10.42 25.90
N PRO A 3 -6.84 -10.46 24.87
CA PRO A 3 -7.24 -10.53 23.46
C PRO A 3 -7.95 -11.85 23.10
N ALA A 4 -7.68 -12.95 23.82
CA ALA A 4 -8.33 -14.23 23.60
C ALA A 4 -9.85 -14.17 23.80
N ILE A 5 -10.34 -13.39 24.77
CA ILE A 5 -11.78 -13.20 25.01
C ILE A 5 -12.42 -12.50 23.81
N GLN A 6 -11.77 -11.44 23.30
CA GLN A 6 -12.24 -10.71 22.12
C GLN A 6 -12.33 -11.65 20.91
N TYR A 7 -11.29 -12.45 20.68
CA TYR A 7 -11.28 -13.41 19.57
C TYR A 7 -12.41 -14.44 19.71
N ALA A 8 -12.58 -15.07 20.87
CA ALA A 8 -13.59 -16.10 21.10
C ALA A 8 -15.03 -15.56 20.90
N VAL A 9 -15.30 -14.34 21.37
CA VAL A 9 -16.61 -13.68 21.18
C VAL A 9 -16.86 -13.42 19.70
N LEU A 10 -15.90 -12.83 18.99
CA LEU A 10 -16.04 -12.53 17.56
C LEU A 10 -16.15 -13.80 16.71
N TYR A 11 -15.38 -14.83 17.05
CA TYR A 11 -15.39 -16.11 16.34
C TYR A 11 -16.73 -16.82 16.48
N THR A 12 -17.26 -16.89 17.71
CA THR A 12 -18.58 -17.50 17.96
C THR A 12 -19.69 -16.72 17.28
N LEU A 13 -19.63 -15.38 17.33
CA LEU A 13 -20.58 -14.51 16.65
C LEU A 13 -20.55 -14.71 15.14
N TYR A 14 -19.36 -14.69 14.53
CA TYR A 14 -19.16 -14.95 13.11
C TYR A 14 -19.73 -16.32 12.70
N SER A 15 -19.38 -17.38 13.43
CA SER A 15 -19.88 -18.75 13.19
C SER A 15 -21.41 -18.83 13.21
N HIS A 16 -22.06 -18.10 14.13
CA HIS A 16 -23.51 -18.03 14.17
C HIS A 16 -24.08 -17.24 12.98
N CYS A 17 -23.52 -16.07 12.65
CA CYS A 17 -23.97 -15.23 11.55
C CYS A 17 -23.86 -15.92 10.17
N THR A 18 -22.76 -16.63 9.90
CA THR A 18 -22.54 -17.35 8.63
C THR A 18 -23.60 -18.43 8.39
N ARG A 19 -24.10 -19.11 9.43
CA ARG A 19 -25.17 -20.13 9.29
C ARG A 19 -26.51 -19.57 8.80
N HIS A 20 -26.68 -18.25 8.87
CA HIS A 20 -27.92 -17.57 8.50
C HIS A 20 -27.68 -16.53 7.38
N ASP A 21 -26.65 -16.72 6.55
CA ASP A 21 -26.25 -15.81 5.47
C ASP A 21 -26.16 -14.34 5.95
N HIS A 22 -25.60 -14.17 7.15
CA HIS A 22 -25.43 -12.87 7.83
C HIS A 22 -26.73 -12.08 8.00
N PHE A 23 -27.88 -12.75 7.97
CA PHE A 23 -29.21 -12.16 8.06
C PHE A 23 -29.50 -11.13 6.95
N ILE A 24 -28.87 -11.26 5.78
CA ILE A 24 -29.01 -10.29 4.68
C ILE A 24 -30.45 -10.21 4.16
N SER A 25 -31.13 -11.35 4.05
CA SER A 25 -32.50 -11.45 3.54
C SER A 25 -33.53 -10.77 4.46
N SER A 26 -33.39 -10.89 5.78
CA SER A 26 -34.33 -10.27 6.72
C SER A 26 -34.20 -8.75 6.74
N SER A 27 -33.03 -8.20 6.44
CA SER A 27 -32.83 -6.75 6.30
C SER A 27 -33.50 -6.12 5.07
N LEU A 28 -33.82 -6.91 4.04
CA LEU A 28 -34.54 -6.43 2.85
C LEU A 28 -36.07 -6.40 3.00
N SER A 29 -36.63 -7.08 4.00
CA SER A 29 -38.08 -7.24 4.21
C SER A 29 -38.86 -5.93 4.50
N SER A 30 -38.23 -4.75 4.42
CA SER A 30 -38.91 -3.46 4.49
C SER A 30 -39.60 -3.03 3.21
N SER A 31 -39.18 -3.54 2.04
CA SER A 31 -39.54 -2.99 0.74
C SER A 31 -40.61 -3.77 -0.04
N SER A 32 -41.13 -4.88 0.50
CA SER A 32 -42.24 -5.62 -0.12
C SER A 32 -43.26 -6.08 0.93
N PRO A 33 -44.58 -5.92 0.68
CA PRO A 33 -45.60 -6.59 1.49
C PRO A 33 -45.44 -8.11 1.30
N SER A 34 -45.49 -8.84 2.41
CA SER A 34 -45.25 -10.28 2.47
C SER A 34 -46.23 -11.07 1.60
N LEU A 35 -45.72 -11.77 0.58
CA LEU A 35 -46.46 -12.83 -0.14
C LEU A 35 -46.44 -14.19 0.59
N PHE A 36 -45.86 -14.28 1.78
CA PHE A 36 -45.79 -15.51 2.57
C PHE A 36 -46.62 -15.37 3.85
N ASP A 37 -47.82 -15.94 3.79
CA ASP A 37 -48.70 -16.17 4.94
C ASP A 37 -48.13 -17.34 5.77
N GLY A 38 -47.20 -17.01 6.66
CA GLY A 38 -46.52 -17.96 7.53
C GLY A 38 -46.08 -17.27 8.82
N ALA A 39 -46.97 -17.24 9.82
CA ALA A 39 -46.83 -16.48 11.06
C ALA A 39 -45.52 -16.74 11.85
N VAL A 40 -44.90 -17.92 11.69
CA VAL A 40 -43.62 -18.25 12.35
C VAL A 40 -42.40 -17.67 11.61
N ILE A 41 -42.45 -17.58 10.28
CA ILE A 41 -41.35 -16.98 9.48
C ILE A 41 -41.40 -15.45 9.57
N SER A 42 -42.61 -14.88 9.64
CA SER A 42 -42.85 -13.44 9.82
C SER A 42 -42.28 -12.90 11.15
N THR A 43 -42.38 -13.66 12.25
CA THR A 43 -41.90 -13.22 13.57
C THR A 43 -40.36 -13.26 13.71
N VAL A 44 -39.69 -14.26 13.12
CA VAL A 44 -38.20 -14.33 13.14
C VAL A 44 -37.58 -13.29 12.21
N THR A 45 -38.18 -13.03 11.05
CA THR A 45 -37.69 -12.03 10.10
C THR A 45 -37.82 -10.60 10.64
N THR A 46 -38.87 -10.30 11.40
CA THR A 46 -39.03 -8.99 12.08
C THR A 46 -38.00 -8.78 13.20
N ALA A 47 -37.72 -9.81 14.01
CA ALA A 47 -36.73 -9.72 15.08
C ALA A 47 -35.30 -9.49 14.57
N THR A 48 -34.94 -10.08 13.42
CA THR A 48 -33.58 -10.05 12.86
C THR A 48 -33.33 -8.93 11.85
N LYS A 49 -34.35 -8.12 11.54
CA LYS A 49 -34.34 -7.12 10.46
C LYS A 49 -33.15 -6.15 10.49
N LYS A 50 -32.61 -5.82 11.67
CA LYS A 50 -31.49 -4.87 11.82
C LYS A 50 -30.11 -5.52 11.90
N HIS A 51 -30.03 -6.86 11.94
CA HIS A 51 -28.78 -7.57 12.24
C HIS A 51 -27.68 -7.30 11.22
N PHE A 52 -27.98 -7.31 9.92
CA PHE A 52 -26.96 -7.06 8.90
C PHE A 52 -26.31 -5.68 9.02
N SER A 53 -27.10 -4.64 9.28
CA SER A 53 -26.58 -3.29 9.49
C SER A 53 -25.70 -3.19 10.75
N ILE A 54 -26.06 -3.92 11.82
CA ILE A 54 -25.25 -4.01 13.04
C ILE A 54 -23.90 -4.69 12.75
N ILE A 55 -23.90 -5.78 11.97
CA ILE A 55 -22.67 -6.49 11.55
C ILE A 55 -21.75 -5.54 10.78
N LEU A 56 -22.25 -4.86 9.75
CA LEU A 56 -21.47 -3.91 8.95
C LEU A 56 -20.88 -2.77 9.81
N ASN A 57 -21.69 -2.23 10.74
CA ASN A 57 -21.25 -1.19 11.66
C ASN A 57 -20.15 -1.70 12.61
N LEU A 58 -20.31 -2.91 13.16
CA LEU A 58 -19.31 -3.55 14.02
C LEU A 58 -17.97 -3.72 13.29
N LEU A 59 -17.99 -4.31 12.10
CA LEU A 59 -16.80 -4.50 11.26
C LEU A 59 -16.14 -3.15 10.96
N GLY A 60 -16.91 -2.15 10.52
CA GLY A 60 -16.42 -0.82 10.21
C GLY A 60 -15.82 -0.07 11.41
N ILE A 61 -16.32 -0.31 12.64
CA ILE A 61 -15.74 0.26 13.86
C ILE A 61 -14.43 -0.44 14.22
N LEU A 62 -14.44 -1.77 14.27
CA LEU A 62 -13.29 -2.53 14.73
C LEU A 62 -12.12 -2.40 13.76
N LEU A 63 -12.36 -2.54 12.46
CA LEU A 63 -11.30 -2.48 11.45
C LEU A 63 -10.57 -1.14 11.40
N LYS A 64 -11.22 -0.04 11.83
CA LYS A 64 -10.60 1.29 11.94
C LYS A 64 -9.68 1.47 13.16
N LYS A 65 -9.67 0.54 14.11
CA LYS A 65 -8.80 0.64 15.28
C LYS A 65 -7.40 0.21 14.92
N ASP A 66 -6.41 1.01 15.32
CA ASP A 66 -4.99 0.71 15.09
C ASP A 66 -4.50 -0.41 16.02
N ASN A 67 -5.05 -0.49 17.23
CA ASN A 67 -4.61 -1.41 18.29
C ASN A 67 -5.27 -2.80 18.27
N LEU A 68 -5.83 -3.24 17.14
CA LEU A 68 -6.33 -4.61 17.02
C LEU A 68 -5.19 -5.62 17.00
N ASN A 69 -5.38 -6.72 17.72
CA ASN A 69 -4.54 -7.90 17.63
C ASN A 69 -4.57 -8.50 16.20
N GLN A 70 -3.45 -9.06 15.75
CA GLN A 70 -3.26 -9.58 14.40
C GLN A 70 -4.26 -10.70 14.05
N ASP A 71 -4.49 -11.66 14.95
CA ASP A 71 -5.41 -12.77 14.70
C ASP A 71 -6.86 -12.28 14.60
N THR A 72 -7.25 -11.35 15.48
CA THR A 72 -8.56 -10.71 15.42
C THR A 72 -8.74 -9.94 14.11
N ARG A 73 -7.72 -9.18 13.67
CA ARG A 73 -7.79 -8.45 12.39
C ARG A 73 -7.95 -9.41 11.21
N LYS A 74 -7.22 -10.53 11.20
CA LYS A 74 -7.34 -11.58 10.17
C LYS A 74 -8.73 -12.21 10.14
N LEU A 75 -9.32 -12.50 11.30
CA LEU A 75 -10.69 -13.00 11.40
C LEU A 75 -11.69 -11.99 10.83
N LEU A 76 -11.60 -10.72 11.24
CA LEU A 76 -12.49 -9.66 10.78
C LEU A 76 -12.38 -9.42 9.27
N MET A 77 -11.17 -9.48 8.70
CA MET A 77 -10.96 -9.32 7.26
C MET A 77 -11.51 -10.51 6.46
N THR A 78 -11.41 -11.72 7.01
CA THR A 78 -12.03 -12.91 6.42
C THR A 78 -13.55 -12.77 6.39
N TRP A 79 -14.15 -12.36 7.50
CA TRP A 79 -15.59 -12.11 7.59
C TRP A 79 -16.02 -10.97 6.66
N ALA A 80 -15.24 -9.88 6.59
CA ALA A 80 -15.51 -8.76 5.71
C ALA A 80 -15.52 -9.15 4.23
N LEU A 81 -14.57 -9.99 3.79
CA LEU A 81 -14.53 -10.50 2.43
C LEU A 81 -15.75 -11.36 2.10
N GLU A 82 -16.15 -12.25 3.02
CA GLU A 82 -17.35 -13.07 2.85
C GLU A 82 -18.61 -12.21 2.67
N VAL A 83 -18.77 -11.18 3.51
CA VAL A 83 -19.87 -10.21 3.40
C VAL A 83 -19.82 -9.45 2.09
N ALA A 84 -18.64 -8.97 1.67
CA ALA A 84 -18.47 -8.24 0.41
C ALA A 84 -18.90 -9.08 -0.80
N VAL A 85 -18.50 -10.35 -0.85
CA VAL A 85 -18.89 -11.29 -1.90
C VAL A 85 -20.39 -11.60 -1.82
N LEU A 86 -20.93 -11.84 -0.62
CA LEU A 86 -22.35 -12.11 -0.40
C LEU A 86 -23.24 -10.98 -0.95
N MET A 87 -22.91 -9.72 -0.67
CA MET A 87 -23.68 -8.57 -1.14
C MET A 87 -23.76 -8.48 -2.67
N LYS A 88 -22.82 -9.08 -3.40
CA LYS A 88 -22.79 -9.10 -4.87
C LYS A 88 -23.38 -10.38 -5.47
N LYS A 89 -23.84 -11.34 -4.66
CA LYS A 89 -24.45 -12.58 -5.16
C LYS A 89 -25.80 -12.38 -5.84
N SER A 90 -26.53 -11.30 -5.52
CA SER A 90 -27.86 -11.03 -6.07
C SER A 90 -28.10 -9.54 -6.23
N GLU A 91 -28.74 -9.14 -7.33
CA GLU A 91 -29.15 -7.75 -7.57
C GLU A 91 -30.18 -7.26 -6.55
N THR A 92 -30.94 -8.16 -5.93
CA THR A 92 -31.91 -7.82 -4.87
C THR A 92 -31.25 -7.15 -3.65
N TYR A 93 -29.94 -7.33 -3.45
CA TYR A 93 -29.18 -6.72 -2.36
C TYR A 93 -28.75 -5.26 -2.64
N ALA A 94 -29.01 -4.72 -3.83
CA ALA A 94 -28.59 -3.37 -4.22
C ALA A 94 -28.96 -2.24 -3.24
N PRO A 95 -30.16 -2.22 -2.61
CA PRO A 95 -30.50 -1.17 -1.65
C PRO A 95 -29.58 -1.10 -0.42
N LEU A 96 -28.88 -2.21 -0.09
CA LEU A 96 -28.00 -2.28 1.06
C LEU A 96 -26.74 -1.42 0.90
N PHE A 97 -26.33 -1.11 -0.34
CA PHE A 97 -25.18 -0.23 -0.60
C PHE A 97 -25.43 1.23 -0.23
N SER A 98 -26.70 1.63 -0.07
CA SER A 98 -27.07 2.99 0.38
C SER A 98 -27.06 3.13 1.91
N LEU A 99 -26.85 2.03 2.66
CA LEU A 99 -26.87 2.08 4.12
C LEU A 99 -25.64 2.82 4.68
N PRO A 100 -25.80 3.67 5.72
CA PRO A 100 -24.66 4.29 6.40
C PRO A 100 -23.66 3.27 6.98
N SER A 101 -24.15 2.10 7.37
CA SER A 101 -23.31 0.99 7.87
C SER A 101 -22.42 0.41 6.78
N PHE A 102 -22.88 0.34 5.52
CA PHE A 102 -22.05 -0.05 4.37
C PHE A 102 -20.92 0.95 4.13
N HIS A 103 -21.23 2.24 4.17
CA HIS A 103 -20.22 3.29 4.02
C HIS A 103 -19.15 3.20 5.13
N LYS A 104 -19.57 2.97 6.38
CA LYS A 104 -18.65 2.79 7.51
C LYS A 104 -17.79 1.53 7.38
N PHE A 105 -18.39 0.44 6.91
CA PHE A 105 -17.71 -0.82 6.59
C PHE A 105 -16.60 -0.62 5.55
N CYS A 106 -16.91 0.04 4.43
CA CYS A 106 -15.93 0.32 3.37
C CYS A 106 -14.79 1.22 3.86
N LYS A 107 -15.09 2.24 4.70
CA LYS A 107 -14.05 3.04 5.36
C LYS A 107 -13.14 2.21 6.27
N GLY A 108 -13.66 1.13 6.87
CA GLY A 108 -12.88 0.15 7.63
C GLY A 108 -11.98 -0.70 6.74
N LEU A 109 -12.48 -1.18 5.61
CA LEU A 109 -11.66 -1.88 4.60
C LEU A 109 -10.49 -1.02 4.12
N LEU A 110 -10.77 0.24 3.74
CA LEU A 110 -9.75 1.21 3.30
C LEU A 110 -8.71 1.54 4.38
N ALA A 111 -9.05 1.44 5.67
CA ALA A 111 -8.06 1.61 6.74
C ALA A 111 -7.08 0.42 6.85
N ASN A 112 -7.38 -0.69 6.21
CA ASN A 112 -6.60 -1.93 6.26
C ASN A 112 -5.83 -2.21 4.95
N THR A 113 -5.81 -1.27 4.00
CA THR A 113 -5.13 -1.43 2.70
C THR A 113 -3.67 -1.02 2.71
N LEU A 114 -3.22 -0.27 3.71
CA LEU A 114 -1.85 0.28 3.83
C LEU A 114 -1.19 -0.10 5.16
N VAL A 115 -1.46 -1.32 5.64
CA VAL A 115 -0.84 -1.88 6.86
C VAL A 115 0.36 -2.76 6.53
N GLU A 116 1.18 -3.07 7.53
CA GLU A 116 2.40 -3.89 7.35
C GLU A 116 2.10 -5.33 6.89
N ASP A 117 0.97 -5.91 7.29
CA ASP A 117 0.58 -7.28 6.92
C ASP A 117 0.04 -7.34 5.49
N VAL A 118 0.86 -7.90 4.59
CA VAL A 118 0.56 -8.06 3.17
C VAL A 118 -0.74 -8.83 2.92
N ASN A 119 -1.04 -9.86 3.71
CA ASN A 119 -2.24 -10.66 3.48
C ASN A 119 -3.51 -9.89 3.84
N ILE A 120 -3.45 -9.04 4.87
CA ILE A 120 -4.54 -8.14 5.24
C ILE A 120 -4.80 -7.14 4.11
N CYS A 121 -3.76 -6.51 3.56
CA CYS A 121 -3.88 -5.60 2.44
C CYS A 121 -4.52 -6.27 1.19
N LEU A 122 -4.12 -7.51 0.90
CA LEU A 122 -4.68 -8.29 -0.22
C LEU A 122 -6.14 -8.68 -0.01
N GLN A 123 -6.55 -9.02 1.22
CA GLN A 123 -7.95 -9.28 1.55
C GLN A 123 -8.80 -8.02 1.46
N ALA A 124 -8.27 -6.87 1.91
CA ALA A 124 -8.93 -5.57 1.76
C ALA A 124 -9.12 -5.22 0.28
N CYS A 125 -8.06 -5.37 -0.54
CA CYS A 125 -8.12 -5.16 -1.98
C CYS A 125 -9.16 -6.07 -2.66
N SER A 126 -9.19 -7.36 -2.32
CA SER A 126 -10.17 -8.30 -2.87
C SER A 126 -11.61 -7.90 -2.53
N SER A 127 -11.84 -7.46 -1.28
CA SER A 127 -13.16 -7.02 -0.81
C SER A 127 -13.62 -5.74 -1.54
N LEU A 128 -12.73 -4.75 -1.65
CA LEU A 128 -13.00 -3.50 -2.37
C LEU A 128 -13.21 -3.73 -3.87
N HIS A 129 -12.45 -4.64 -4.47
CA HIS A 129 -12.61 -4.99 -5.89
C HIS A 129 -13.96 -5.65 -6.16
N ALA A 130 -14.38 -6.59 -5.30
CA ALA A 130 -15.72 -7.21 -5.40
C ALA A 130 -16.84 -6.16 -5.35
N LEU A 131 -16.68 -5.14 -4.51
CA LEU A 131 -17.66 -4.07 -4.30
C LEU A 131 -17.49 -2.86 -5.22
N SER A 132 -16.47 -2.82 -6.07
CA SER A 132 -16.02 -1.62 -6.81
C SER A 132 -17.14 -0.92 -7.57
N SER A 133 -17.95 -1.67 -8.32
CA SER A 133 -19.10 -1.15 -9.09
C SER A 133 -20.27 -0.61 -8.25
N SER A 134 -20.22 -0.75 -6.93
CA SER A 134 -21.29 -0.35 -6.00
C SER A 134 -20.81 0.66 -4.96
N LEU A 135 -19.56 1.13 -5.06
CA LEU A 135 -19.01 2.17 -4.20
C LEU A 135 -19.40 3.56 -4.72
N PRO A 136 -19.73 4.50 -3.83
CA PRO A 136 -19.85 5.92 -4.19
C PRO A 136 -18.49 6.54 -4.55
N ASP A 137 -18.53 7.62 -5.32
CA ASP A 137 -17.34 8.31 -5.86
C ASP A 137 -16.34 8.74 -4.78
N ASP A 138 -16.81 9.16 -3.60
CA ASP A 138 -15.93 9.57 -2.50
C ASP A 138 -15.05 8.42 -1.99
N LEU A 139 -15.58 7.20 -2.01
CA LEU A 139 -14.83 5.99 -1.65
C LEU A 139 -13.96 5.50 -2.80
N LEU A 140 -14.45 5.59 -4.05
CA LEU A 140 -13.65 5.26 -5.23
C LEU A 140 -12.43 6.17 -5.36
N GLN A 141 -12.58 7.48 -5.13
CA GLN A 141 -11.46 8.43 -5.13
C GLN A 141 -10.39 8.04 -4.11
N ARG A 142 -10.82 7.59 -2.93
CA ARG A 142 -9.90 7.12 -1.89
C ARG A 142 -9.25 5.78 -2.25
N CYS A 143 -9.94 4.90 -2.98
CA CYS A 143 -9.32 3.70 -3.57
C CYS A 143 -8.23 4.08 -4.59
N VAL A 144 -8.43 5.10 -5.43
CA VAL A 144 -7.43 5.56 -6.41
C VAL A 144 -6.14 5.97 -5.70
N ASP A 145 -6.24 6.77 -4.64
CA ASP A 145 -5.10 7.24 -3.86
C ASP A 145 -4.28 6.06 -3.28
N VAL A 146 -4.96 5.13 -2.61
CA VAL A 146 -4.35 3.91 -2.08
C VAL A 146 -3.70 3.07 -3.19
N CYS A 147 -4.39 2.89 -4.34
CA CYS A 147 -3.84 2.12 -5.45
C CYS A 147 -2.54 2.74 -5.98
N ARG A 148 -2.46 4.07 -6.10
CA ARG A 148 -1.26 4.76 -6.56
C ARG A 148 -0.06 4.49 -5.67
N VAL A 149 -0.24 4.53 -4.34
CA VAL A 149 0.81 4.16 -3.38
C VAL A 149 1.22 2.69 -3.55
N GLN A 150 0.23 1.79 -3.65
CA GLN A 150 0.49 0.35 -3.73
C GLN A 150 1.07 -0.13 -5.07
N LEU A 151 0.93 0.65 -6.15
CA LEU A 151 1.53 0.33 -7.45
C LEU A 151 3.07 0.38 -7.44
N VAL A 152 3.66 1.12 -6.52
CA VAL A 152 5.12 1.22 -6.32
C VAL A 152 5.57 0.53 -5.02
N HIS A 153 4.80 -0.46 -4.57
CA HIS A 153 5.16 -1.31 -3.44
C HIS A 153 6.21 -2.36 -3.84
N SER A 154 7.15 -2.66 -2.94
CA SER A 154 8.25 -3.64 -3.14
C SER A 154 7.78 -5.05 -3.55
N GLY A 155 6.69 -5.54 -2.97
CA GLY A 155 6.08 -6.84 -3.26
C GLY A 155 5.20 -6.89 -4.53
N THR A 156 5.49 -7.82 -5.43
CA THR A 156 4.78 -8.02 -6.72
C THR A 156 3.28 -8.31 -6.59
N ARG A 157 2.88 -9.13 -5.60
CA ARG A 157 1.46 -9.51 -5.38
C ARG A 157 0.58 -8.28 -5.10
N ILE A 158 1.12 -7.32 -4.35
CA ILE A 158 0.42 -6.07 -4.00
C ILE A 158 0.24 -5.22 -5.27
N ARG A 159 1.32 -4.97 -6.02
CA ARG A 159 1.26 -4.19 -7.26
C ARG A 159 0.22 -4.75 -8.25
N GLN A 160 0.22 -6.07 -8.43
CA GLN A 160 -0.73 -6.75 -9.33
C GLN A 160 -2.18 -6.66 -8.85
N ALA A 161 -2.43 -6.87 -7.55
CA ALA A 161 -3.78 -6.83 -6.98
C ALA A 161 -4.37 -5.42 -7.06
N PHE A 162 -3.64 -4.41 -6.59
CA PHE A 162 -4.12 -3.02 -6.62
C PHE A 162 -4.17 -2.45 -8.04
N GLY A 163 -3.32 -2.93 -8.95
CA GLY A 163 -3.45 -2.62 -10.38
C GLY A 163 -4.75 -3.13 -11.00
N LYS A 164 -5.26 -4.29 -10.57
CA LYS A 164 -6.59 -4.78 -11.00
C LYS A 164 -7.72 -3.97 -10.39
N LEU A 165 -7.61 -3.59 -9.12
CA LEU A 165 -8.59 -2.69 -8.47
C LEU A 165 -8.66 -1.35 -9.20
N LEU A 166 -7.52 -0.72 -9.50
CA LEU A 166 -7.49 0.56 -10.20
C LEU A 166 -8.15 0.48 -11.57
N LYS A 167 -7.92 -0.61 -12.33
CA LYS A 167 -8.56 -0.84 -13.63
C LYS A 167 -10.08 -1.01 -13.57
N SER A 168 -10.64 -1.35 -12.40
CA SER A 168 -12.10 -1.42 -12.20
C SER A 168 -12.75 -0.09 -11.87
N ILE A 169 -11.96 0.96 -11.63
CA ILE A 169 -12.47 2.29 -11.29
C ILE A 169 -12.69 3.09 -12.60
N PRO A 170 -13.84 3.77 -12.76
CA PRO A 170 -14.12 4.64 -13.90
C PRO A 170 -13.08 5.76 -14.10
N LEU A 171 -12.85 6.15 -15.36
CA LEU A 171 -11.83 7.14 -15.73
C LEU A 171 -12.16 8.56 -15.25
N ASP A 172 -13.44 8.93 -15.17
CA ASP A 172 -13.90 10.21 -14.65
C ASP A 172 -13.50 10.40 -13.18
N VAL A 173 -13.47 9.33 -12.38
CA VAL A 173 -12.94 9.35 -11.02
C VAL A 173 -11.41 9.37 -11.03
N VAL A 174 -10.77 8.47 -11.79
CA VAL A 174 -9.30 8.33 -11.82
C VAL A 174 -8.60 9.61 -12.30
N LEU A 175 -9.17 10.31 -13.27
CA LEU A 175 -8.61 11.52 -13.90
C LEU A 175 -9.16 12.81 -13.28
N SER A 176 -9.97 12.72 -12.22
CA SER A 176 -10.46 13.89 -11.49
C SER A 176 -9.32 14.69 -10.87
N ASN A 177 -9.54 15.99 -10.63
CA ASN A 177 -8.58 16.88 -9.99
C ASN A 177 -8.66 16.85 -8.46
N ASN A 178 -9.27 15.81 -7.89
CA ASN A 178 -9.42 15.66 -6.46
C ASN A 178 -8.05 15.43 -5.80
N ASN A 179 -7.90 15.94 -4.58
CA ASN A 179 -6.64 15.80 -3.83
C ASN A 179 -6.39 14.33 -3.42
N HIS A 180 -5.11 13.97 -3.32
CA HIS A 180 -4.63 12.64 -2.95
C HIS A 180 -3.87 12.70 -1.63
N THR A 181 -4.56 12.34 -0.55
CA THR A 181 -4.07 12.45 0.84
C THR A 181 -2.87 11.54 1.11
N GLU A 182 -2.85 10.30 0.63
CA GLU A 182 -1.76 9.35 0.89
C GLU A 182 -0.45 9.80 0.21
N ILE A 183 -0.55 10.43 -0.96
CA ILE A 183 0.61 11.06 -1.63
C ILE A 183 1.14 12.25 -0.82
N GLN A 184 0.24 13.04 -0.22
CA GLN A 184 0.64 14.13 0.66
C GLN A 184 1.35 13.62 1.92
N GLU A 185 0.92 12.50 2.51
CA GLU A 185 1.59 11.87 3.65
C GLU A 185 3.02 11.42 3.30
N ILE A 186 3.24 10.85 2.12
CA ILE A 186 4.59 10.54 1.62
C ILE A 186 5.45 11.82 1.56
N SER A 187 4.91 12.91 1.03
CA SER A 187 5.63 14.19 0.96
C SER A 187 5.99 14.73 2.34
N LEU A 188 5.05 14.67 3.30
CA LEU A 188 5.28 15.11 4.67
C LEU A 188 6.35 14.27 5.39
N ALA A 189 6.33 12.95 5.22
CA ALA A 189 7.33 12.06 5.78
C ALA A 189 8.75 12.37 5.26
N LEU A 190 8.89 12.58 3.95
CA LEU A 190 10.16 12.94 3.32
C LEU A 190 10.64 14.33 3.75
N ARG A 191 9.76 15.34 3.75
CA ARG A 191 10.11 16.71 4.22
C ARG A 191 10.54 16.73 5.68
N SER A 192 9.84 15.98 6.53
CA SER A 192 10.22 15.81 7.94
C SER A 192 11.65 15.26 8.05
N HIS A 193 11.97 14.22 7.27
CA HIS A 193 13.32 13.67 7.22
C HIS A 193 14.37 14.69 6.71
N MET A 194 14.12 15.35 5.58
CA MET A 194 15.03 16.34 4.98
C MET A 194 15.35 17.52 5.90
N SER A 195 14.42 17.87 6.80
CA SER A 195 14.60 18.97 7.76
C SER A 195 15.48 18.61 8.96
N LYS A 196 15.78 17.32 9.18
CA LYS A 196 16.62 16.86 10.28
C LYS A 196 18.10 17.11 9.98
N ALA A 197 18.89 17.15 11.05
CA ALA A 197 20.34 17.14 10.94
C ALA A 197 20.81 15.84 10.25
N PRO A 198 21.86 15.91 9.40
CA PRO A 198 22.43 14.73 8.77
C PRO A 198 22.97 13.76 9.82
N SER A 199 22.67 12.47 9.67
CA SER A 199 23.07 11.41 10.61
C SER A 199 24.54 10.98 10.42
N ASN A 200 25.12 11.23 9.24
CA ASN A 200 26.45 10.75 8.84
C ASN A 200 26.64 9.22 8.91
N THR A 201 25.56 8.46 8.67
CA THR A 201 25.56 6.99 8.75
C THR A 201 25.53 6.30 7.38
N PHE A 202 25.47 7.06 6.29
CA PHE A 202 25.52 6.55 4.93
C PHE A 202 26.98 6.34 4.50
N HIS A 203 27.37 5.09 4.19
CA HIS A 203 28.78 4.73 3.97
C HIS A 203 29.19 4.76 2.50
N PRO A 204 30.50 4.78 2.19
CA PRO A 204 31.00 4.74 0.81
C PRO A 204 30.46 3.55 -0.01
N GLN A 205 30.32 2.36 0.58
CA GLN A 205 29.77 1.20 -0.14
C GLN A 205 28.29 1.38 -0.48
N ASP A 206 27.51 1.97 0.42
CA ASP A 206 26.10 2.28 0.18
C ASP A 206 25.94 3.26 -0.99
N PHE A 207 26.81 4.27 -1.03
CA PHE A 207 26.91 5.21 -2.16
C PHE A 207 27.22 4.48 -3.46
N SER A 208 28.28 3.67 -3.48
CA SER A 208 28.68 2.92 -4.69
C SER A 208 27.56 2.03 -5.21
N ASP A 209 26.85 1.31 -4.34
CA ASP A 209 25.76 0.41 -4.76
C ASP A 209 24.57 1.18 -5.36
N VAL A 210 24.19 2.31 -4.76
CA VAL A 210 23.08 3.16 -5.25
C VAL A 210 23.45 3.83 -6.57
N ILE A 211 24.65 4.41 -6.66
CA ILE A 211 25.10 5.12 -7.87
C ILE A 211 25.39 4.14 -9.00
N SER A 212 25.98 2.97 -8.72
CA SER A 212 26.18 1.91 -9.71
C SER A 212 24.85 1.48 -10.34
N PHE A 213 23.79 1.35 -9.54
CA PHE A 213 22.47 1.04 -10.07
C PHE A 213 21.94 2.15 -10.98
N ILE A 214 22.12 3.42 -10.63
CA ILE A 214 21.64 4.56 -11.42
C ILE A 214 22.41 4.69 -12.74
N LEU A 215 23.74 4.57 -12.71
CA LEU A 215 24.60 4.82 -13.87
C LEU A 215 24.70 3.60 -14.80
N TYR A 216 24.78 2.39 -14.22
CA TYR A 216 25.12 1.18 -14.96
C TYR A 216 24.02 0.11 -14.90
N GLY A 217 22.93 0.34 -14.17
CA GLY A 217 21.83 -0.62 -14.01
C GLY A 217 22.14 -1.80 -13.08
N ASN A 218 23.37 -1.90 -12.56
CA ASN A 218 23.82 -3.02 -11.74
C ASN A 218 23.83 -2.64 -10.26
N SER A 219 23.07 -3.39 -9.46
CA SER A 219 23.18 -3.40 -8.00
C SER A 219 23.88 -4.67 -7.56
N HIS A 220 24.99 -4.55 -6.84
CA HIS A 220 25.73 -5.69 -6.27
C HIS A 220 25.02 -6.31 -5.04
N ARG A 221 23.74 -5.96 -4.82
CA ARG A 221 22.94 -6.45 -3.69
C ARG A 221 21.97 -7.51 -4.15
N THR A 222 22.08 -8.70 -3.57
CA THR A 222 21.19 -9.83 -3.79
C THR A 222 20.41 -10.17 -2.52
N GLY A 223 19.29 -10.87 -2.70
CA GLY A 223 18.48 -11.36 -1.60
C GLY A 223 17.00 -11.44 -1.94
N LYS A 224 16.25 -12.12 -1.06
CA LYS A 224 14.80 -12.26 -1.15
C LYS A 224 14.05 -10.99 -0.71
N ASP A 225 14.64 -10.24 0.21
CA ASP A 225 14.07 -9.01 0.77
C ASP A 225 14.52 -7.78 -0.04
N ASN A 226 13.72 -6.71 0.03
CA ASN A 226 14.03 -5.45 -0.62
C ASN A 226 15.36 -4.89 -0.10
N TRP A 227 16.36 -4.74 -0.97
CA TRP A 227 17.71 -4.30 -0.59
C TRP A 227 17.72 -2.85 -0.09
N LEU A 228 16.82 -2.00 -0.59
CA LEU A 228 16.67 -0.62 -0.13
C LEU A 228 16.12 -0.53 1.28
N GLU A 229 15.19 -1.42 1.64
CA GLU A 229 14.66 -1.48 3.00
C GLU A 229 15.74 -1.91 3.99
N ARG A 230 16.57 -2.89 3.62
CA ARG A 230 17.74 -3.30 4.41
C ARG A 230 18.75 -2.16 4.57
N LEU A 231 19.04 -1.45 3.48
CA LEU A 231 19.92 -0.28 3.48
C LEU A 231 19.39 0.82 4.42
N PHE A 232 18.09 1.11 4.33
CA PHE A 232 17.43 2.07 5.20
C PHE A 232 17.69 1.76 6.68
N TYR A 233 17.42 0.53 7.10
CA TYR A 233 17.60 0.10 8.49
C TYR A 233 19.09 0.08 8.91
N SER A 234 20.02 -0.29 8.03
CA SER A 234 21.46 -0.28 8.38
C SER A 234 22.00 1.13 8.63
N CYS A 235 21.37 2.15 8.04
CA CYS A 235 21.71 3.55 8.27
C CYS A 235 21.01 4.15 9.51
N GLN A 236 20.05 3.46 10.13
CA GLN A 236 19.41 3.97 11.35
C GLN A 236 20.26 3.70 12.61
N ARG A 237 20.13 4.59 13.60
CA ARG A 237 20.65 4.38 14.97
C ARG A 237 19.49 4.19 15.94
N LEU A 238 19.68 3.37 16.96
CA LEU A 238 18.66 3.08 17.97
C LEU A 238 18.59 4.15 19.06
N ASP A 239 19.52 5.10 19.08
CA ASP A 239 19.51 6.21 20.04
C ASP A 239 18.31 7.13 19.80
N LYS A 240 17.59 7.46 20.88
CA LYS A 240 16.29 8.16 20.83
C LYS A 240 16.29 9.49 20.07
N ARG A 241 17.44 10.15 19.91
CA ARG A 241 17.56 11.42 19.18
C ARG A 241 17.50 11.22 17.66
N ASP A 242 17.88 10.05 17.18
CA ASP A 242 18.10 9.74 15.76
C ASP A 242 17.04 8.79 15.20
N GLN A 243 15.95 8.58 15.93
CA GLN A 243 14.88 7.69 15.47
C GLN A 243 14.24 8.25 14.19
N SER A 244 14.10 7.39 13.18
CA SER A 244 13.41 7.72 11.93
C SER A 244 12.01 8.26 12.22
N THR A 245 11.66 9.34 11.52
CA THR A 245 10.30 9.90 11.49
C THR A 245 9.45 9.30 10.38
N ILE A 246 10.02 8.47 9.50
CA ILE A 246 9.28 7.85 8.41
C ILE A 246 8.45 6.69 8.99
N PRO A 247 7.11 6.72 8.83
CA PRO A 247 6.23 5.64 9.27
C PRO A 247 6.61 4.28 8.68
N ARG A 248 6.54 3.22 9.49
CA ARG A 248 6.96 1.86 9.08
C ARG A 248 6.16 1.29 7.91
N ASN A 249 4.86 1.59 7.83
CA ASN A 249 4.01 1.17 6.72
C ASN A 249 4.48 1.74 5.37
N LEU A 250 5.13 2.90 5.35
CA LEU A 250 5.66 3.50 4.14
C LEU A 250 7.00 2.89 3.69
N LEU A 251 7.71 2.16 4.57
CA LEU A 251 9.00 1.54 4.25
C LEU A 251 8.90 0.35 3.29
N LYS A 252 7.68 -0.07 2.92
CA LYS A 252 7.45 -1.03 1.83
C LYS A 252 7.24 -0.37 0.47
N THR A 253 7.22 0.97 0.41
CA THR A 253 6.99 1.77 -0.79
C THR A 253 8.33 2.20 -1.38
N ASP A 254 8.66 1.72 -2.58
CA ASP A 254 9.97 1.97 -3.20
C ASP A 254 10.20 3.46 -3.45
N ALA A 255 9.15 4.23 -3.74
CA ALA A 255 9.26 5.68 -3.92
C ALA A 255 9.88 6.37 -2.69
N VAL A 256 9.46 6.01 -1.48
CA VAL A 256 9.98 6.61 -0.24
C VAL A 256 11.46 6.25 -0.05
N LEU A 257 11.79 4.98 -0.26
CA LEU A 257 13.15 4.48 -0.09
C LEU A 257 14.12 5.06 -1.12
N TRP A 258 13.69 5.21 -2.37
CA TRP A 258 14.50 5.83 -3.42
C TRP A 258 14.76 7.31 -3.13
N GLN A 259 13.72 8.08 -2.75
CA GLN A 259 13.90 9.50 -2.42
C GLN A 259 14.79 9.68 -1.19
N TRP A 260 14.67 8.81 -0.20
CA TRP A 260 15.56 8.79 0.95
C TRP A 260 17.02 8.49 0.54
N ALA A 261 17.25 7.44 -0.27
CA ALA A 261 18.59 7.00 -0.63
C ALA A 261 19.35 8.06 -1.45
N ILE A 262 18.70 8.71 -2.42
CA ILE A 262 19.33 9.77 -3.21
C ILE A 262 19.61 11.02 -2.39
N TRP A 263 18.78 11.32 -1.39
CA TRP A 263 19.02 12.41 -0.44
C TRP A 263 20.26 12.15 0.40
N GLU A 264 20.38 10.94 0.97
CA GLU A 264 21.56 10.53 1.74
C GLU A 264 22.83 10.49 0.87
N ALA A 265 22.75 9.99 -0.36
CA ALA A 265 23.87 10.00 -1.30
C ALA A 265 24.35 11.42 -1.65
N ALA A 266 23.41 12.37 -1.82
CA ALA A 266 23.72 13.77 -2.03
C ALA A 266 24.39 14.40 -0.79
N GLN A 267 23.86 14.15 0.41
CA GLN A 267 24.47 14.62 1.65
C GLN A 267 25.88 14.06 1.84
N PHE A 268 26.07 12.75 1.62
CA PHE A 268 27.38 12.11 1.66
C PHE A 268 28.38 12.80 0.71
N THR A 269 27.95 13.09 -0.51
CA THR A 269 28.77 13.76 -1.53
C THR A 269 29.20 15.17 -1.10
N VAL A 270 28.27 15.96 -0.55
CA VAL A 270 28.54 17.32 -0.05
C VAL A 270 29.49 17.29 1.15
N LEU A 271 29.19 16.46 2.15
CA LEU A 271 29.96 16.38 3.40
C LEU A 271 31.36 15.79 3.18
N SER A 272 31.52 14.94 2.17
CA SER A 272 32.81 14.40 1.73
C SER A 272 33.59 15.34 0.81
N LYS A 273 33.15 16.60 0.67
CA LYS A 273 33.78 17.63 -0.19
C LYS A 273 33.96 17.14 -1.63
N LEU A 274 32.95 16.43 -2.15
CA LEU A 274 32.90 15.84 -3.49
C LEU A 274 33.97 14.76 -3.74
N ARG A 275 34.67 14.27 -2.71
CA ARG A 275 35.53 13.09 -2.82
C ARG A 275 34.68 11.86 -2.54
N THR A 276 34.31 11.16 -3.60
CA THR A 276 33.41 10.00 -3.54
C THR A 276 34.16 8.74 -3.99
N PRO A 277 33.55 7.55 -3.84
CA PRO A 277 34.07 6.33 -4.47
C PRO A 277 34.26 6.41 -5.99
N LEU A 278 33.63 7.37 -6.69
CA LEU A 278 33.88 7.62 -8.12
C LEU A 278 35.24 8.29 -8.38
N GLY A 279 35.87 8.86 -7.35
CA GLY A 279 37.16 9.53 -7.45
C GLY A 279 37.18 10.89 -6.76
N ARG A 280 38.05 11.78 -7.24
CA ARG A 280 38.16 13.15 -6.75
C ARG A 280 36.96 13.97 -7.22
N ALA A 281 36.86 15.20 -6.73
CA ALA A 281 35.80 16.13 -7.10
C ALA A 281 35.66 16.31 -8.63
N GLN A 282 36.78 16.43 -9.34
CA GLN A 282 36.82 16.55 -10.80
C GLN A 282 36.30 15.29 -11.50
N ASP A 283 36.71 14.11 -11.02
CA ASP A 283 36.31 12.82 -11.59
C ASP A 283 34.79 12.61 -11.45
N THR A 284 34.23 13.01 -10.29
CA THR A 284 32.77 13.00 -10.06
C THR A 284 32.04 13.92 -11.05
N PHE A 285 32.53 15.15 -11.25
CA PHE A 285 31.93 16.08 -12.21
C PHE A 285 32.02 15.58 -13.65
N GLN A 286 33.19 15.11 -14.08
CA GLN A 286 33.40 14.60 -15.43
C GLN A 286 32.52 13.38 -15.74
N THR A 287 32.34 12.49 -14.77
CA THR A 287 31.46 11.32 -14.90
C THR A 287 30.01 11.76 -15.17
N ILE A 288 29.46 12.65 -14.34
CA ILE A 288 28.09 13.13 -14.50
C ILE A 288 27.93 13.95 -15.79
N GLU A 289 28.87 14.84 -16.09
CA GLU A 289 28.86 15.66 -17.30
C GLU A 289 28.86 14.81 -18.57
N GLY A 290 29.73 13.79 -18.63
CA GLY A 290 29.82 12.88 -19.78
C GLY A 290 28.48 12.19 -20.06
N ILE A 291 27.85 11.64 -19.01
CA ILE A 291 26.57 10.92 -19.10
C ILE A 291 25.44 11.85 -19.58
N ILE A 292 25.32 13.02 -18.97
CA ILE A 292 24.29 14.00 -19.36
C ILE A 292 24.47 14.44 -20.83
N ARG A 293 25.72 14.62 -21.29
CA ARG A 293 26.00 15.05 -22.66
C ARG A 293 25.54 14.05 -23.72
N SER A 294 25.79 12.74 -23.60
CA SER A 294 25.26 11.83 -24.62
C SER A 294 23.79 11.52 -24.48
N LEU A 295 23.19 11.58 -23.28
CA LEU A 295 21.73 11.52 -23.17
C LEU A 295 21.08 12.70 -23.92
N ALA A 296 21.67 13.89 -23.81
CA ALA A 296 21.27 15.05 -24.60
C ALA A 296 21.50 14.85 -26.10
N ALA A 297 22.65 14.28 -26.52
CA ALA A 297 22.93 14.00 -27.92
C ALA A 297 21.96 12.98 -28.52
N HIS A 298 21.65 11.89 -27.81
CA HIS A 298 20.69 10.87 -28.22
C HIS A 298 19.27 11.44 -28.39
N THR A 299 18.89 12.45 -27.61
CA THR A 299 17.61 13.15 -27.77
C THR A 299 17.52 13.87 -29.13
N LEU A 300 18.65 14.35 -29.66
CA LEU A 300 18.74 14.97 -30.99
C LEU A 300 18.92 13.93 -32.11
N ASN A 301 19.62 12.83 -31.82
CA ASN A 301 19.89 11.75 -32.75
C ASN A 301 19.64 10.37 -32.11
N PRO A 302 18.40 9.84 -32.19
CA PRO A 302 18.03 8.57 -31.56
C PRO A 302 18.73 7.34 -32.12
N ASP A 303 19.38 7.44 -33.29
CA ASP A 303 20.16 6.34 -33.88
C ASP A 303 21.52 6.15 -33.19
N GLN A 304 21.90 7.08 -32.30
CA GLN A 304 23.13 6.97 -31.52
C GLN A 304 22.95 5.96 -30.38
N ASP A 305 23.69 4.85 -30.45
CA ASP A 305 23.72 3.82 -29.40
C ASP A 305 24.28 4.39 -28.08
N VAL A 306 23.39 4.55 -27.08
CA VAL A 306 23.74 4.97 -25.71
C VAL A 306 24.40 3.83 -24.91
N SER A 307 24.39 2.61 -25.46
CA SER A 307 24.91 1.38 -24.84
C SER A 307 26.41 1.42 -24.55
N GLN A 308 27.15 2.36 -25.13
CA GLN A 308 28.60 2.54 -24.90
C GLN A 308 28.98 2.83 -23.44
N TRP A 309 28.04 3.04 -22.53
CA TRP A 309 28.34 3.33 -21.11
C TRP A 309 27.75 2.37 -20.08
N THR A 310 26.74 1.58 -20.45
CA THR A 310 26.13 0.60 -19.54
C THR A 310 26.97 -0.66 -19.38
N THR A 311 27.90 -0.91 -20.30
CA THR A 311 28.95 -1.93 -20.16
C THR A 311 30.19 -1.29 -19.56
N ALA A 312 30.21 -1.13 -18.23
CA ALA A 312 31.50 -1.14 -17.55
C ALA A 312 32.11 -2.53 -17.80
N ASP A 313 33.31 -2.56 -18.37
CA ASP A 313 34.05 -3.76 -18.71
C ASP A 313 33.96 -4.82 -17.59
N ASN A 314 33.33 -5.95 -17.90
CA ASN A 314 33.71 -7.22 -17.28
C ASN A 314 35.13 -7.52 -17.80
N ASP A 315 36.13 -6.81 -17.30
CA ASP A 315 37.52 -7.15 -17.51
C ASP A 315 37.82 -8.36 -16.62
N GLU A 316 37.36 -9.53 -17.07
CA GLU A 316 37.91 -10.81 -16.65
C GLU A 316 39.41 -10.75 -17.00
N GLY A 317 40.22 -10.50 -15.97
CA GLY A 317 41.66 -10.45 -16.08
C GLY A 317 42.17 -11.64 -16.90
N HIS A 318 42.66 -11.32 -18.09
CA HIS A 318 43.40 -12.25 -18.91
C HIS A 318 44.65 -12.68 -18.13
N GLY A 319 44.66 -13.96 -17.76
CA GLY A 319 45.85 -14.63 -17.30
C GLY A 319 46.90 -14.64 -18.41
N HIS A 320 48.05 -14.06 -18.11
CA HIS A 320 49.37 -14.54 -18.49
C HIS A 320 50.36 -14.15 -17.39
#